data_AF-A0A7K1BA66-F1
#
_entry.id   AF-A0A7K1BA66-F1
#
_cell.length_a   1.000
_cell.length_b   1.000
_cell.length_c   1.000
_cell.angle_alpha   90.00
_cell.angle_beta   90.00
_cell.angle_gamma   90.00
#
_symmetry.space_group_name_H-M   'P 1'
#
loop_
_entity.id
_entity.type
_entity.pdbx_description
1 polymer ?
#
loop_
_entity_poly.entity_id
_entity_poly.type
_entity_poly.pdbx_seq_one_letter_code
_entity_poly.pdbx_strand_id
1 'polypeptide(L)'
;MSTASTVSTASTVSTASTVSAVPDEIRGRAAGPLVRSMAVVAVVLVVVLAVIGISGGSGPRSERFGATDRIVLVSVPGLRWQDLVATDTPALDEVLLHTALLSVRSIGPETSLLEAYLTLGAGNRVTSSDDVVAEVADGRCVPGVLADARGNADDDLNGAEPGALGERLRELGVPTAVYGGPAAIAMLMDADGCVGTYAAEAPGTLADEIPAGVTLVELGGLGTTDVAAERAAALRRIDREIAALAVDGPGAGALVVVLAPVAPFDRAEVTVVGVRRPTPSDGSTGSLVSPTTRRADYVTLTDVAPAVLAAVDPAVDPAADPAADPAADPAVSDDVEVVL
;
A
#
# COMPACT_ATOMS: atom_id res chain seq x y z
N MET A 1 -16.75 50.38 -19.94
CA MET A 1 -16.42 51.14 -18.72
C MET A 1 -16.70 50.25 -17.53
N SER A 2 -15.69 49.54 -17.04
CA SER A 2 -15.66 49.05 -15.65
C SER A 2 -14.21 48.74 -15.33
N THR A 3 -13.66 49.54 -14.43
CA THR A 3 -12.26 49.58 -13.99
C THR A 3 -12.06 48.56 -12.87
N ALA A 4 -11.16 47.59 -13.05
CA ALA A 4 -10.71 46.71 -11.97
C ALA A 4 -9.27 47.02 -11.61
N SER A 5 -9.10 47.55 -10.40
CA SER A 5 -7.86 48.00 -9.79
C SER A 5 -6.96 46.82 -9.43
N THR A 6 -5.74 46.84 -9.97
CA THR A 6 -4.57 46.11 -9.46
C THR A 6 -4.06 46.77 -8.19
N VAL A 7 -4.12 46.06 -7.06
CA VAL A 7 -3.32 46.35 -5.86
C VAL A 7 -2.88 45.01 -5.28
N SER A 8 -1.58 44.70 -5.34
CA SER A 8 -0.96 43.75 -4.42
C SER A 8 0.43 44.25 -4.06
N THR A 9 0.51 44.71 -2.81
CA THR A 9 1.67 45.21 -2.09
C THR A 9 2.72 44.12 -1.89
N ALA A 10 3.96 44.39 -2.33
CA ALA A 10 5.13 43.63 -1.95
C ALA A 10 5.57 44.00 -0.53
N SER A 11 5.66 43.01 0.36
CA SER A 11 6.29 43.15 1.68
C SER A 11 7.67 42.53 1.66
N THR A 12 8.68 43.38 1.56
CA THR A 12 10.11 43.08 1.78
C THR A 12 10.37 43.00 3.27
N VAL A 13 10.62 41.81 3.81
CA VAL A 13 11.11 41.64 5.19
C VAL A 13 12.63 41.79 5.18
N SER A 14 13.08 42.90 5.74
CA SER A 14 14.48 43.23 5.98
C SER A 14 14.87 42.71 7.38
N THR A 15 15.62 41.61 7.45
CA THR A 15 16.26 41.15 8.70
C THR A 15 17.59 41.87 8.87
N ALA A 16 17.61 42.85 9.76
CA ALA A 16 18.81 43.55 10.19
C ALA A 16 19.70 42.64 11.06
N SER A 17 20.94 42.44 10.60
CA SER A 17 22.02 41.82 11.38
C SER A 17 22.47 42.75 12.51
N THR A 18 22.16 42.39 13.76
CA THR A 18 22.75 43.02 14.95
C THR A 18 23.98 42.21 15.37
N VAL A 19 25.14 42.58 14.83
CA VAL A 19 26.45 42.11 15.31
C VAL A 19 26.73 42.82 16.64
N SER A 20 26.46 42.13 17.75
CA SER A 20 26.85 42.59 19.08
C SER A 20 28.32 42.26 19.31
N ALA A 21 29.11 43.29 19.59
CA ALA A 21 30.53 43.19 19.87
C ALA A 21 30.80 42.33 21.11
N VAL A 22 31.63 41.30 20.94
CA VAL A 22 32.15 40.47 22.02
C VAL A 22 33.23 41.27 22.77
N PRO A 23 33.12 41.45 24.10
CA PRO A 23 34.17 42.08 24.89
C PRO A 23 35.40 41.16 24.96
N ASP A 24 36.51 41.71 24.49
CA ASP A 24 37.83 41.11 24.37
C ASP A 24 38.58 41.24 25.71
N GLU A 25 38.17 40.49 26.75
CA GLU A 25 38.89 40.54 28.03
C GLU A 25 38.71 39.31 28.94
N ILE A 26 39.25 38.14 28.54
CA ILE A 26 39.68 37.12 29.52
C ILE A 26 41.05 36.55 29.10
N ARG A 27 42.11 37.33 29.36
CA ARG A 27 43.49 36.84 29.40
C ARG A 27 43.70 35.98 30.64
N GLY A 28 43.84 34.67 30.42
CA GLY A 28 44.88 33.84 31.04
C GLY A 28 44.88 33.70 32.56
N ARG A 29 43.87 33.03 33.13
CA ARG A 29 44.14 32.17 34.30
C ARG A 29 44.51 30.79 33.76
N ALA A 30 45.74 30.35 34.04
CA ALA A 30 46.19 29.00 33.75
C ALA A 30 45.22 28.02 34.41
N ALA A 31 44.33 27.45 33.61
CA ALA A 31 43.40 26.44 34.04
C ALA A 31 44.22 25.27 34.59
N GLY A 32 44.06 25.00 35.89
CA GLY A 32 44.78 23.91 36.56
C GLY A 32 44.56 22.57 35.83
N PRO A 33 45.46 21.59 36.02
CA PRO A 33 45.43 20.31 35.29
C PRO A 33 44.05 19.63 35.29
N LEU A 34 43.27 19.85 36.36
CA LEU A 34 41.89 19.37 36.52
C LEU A 34 40.89 19.89 35.47
N VAL A 35 41.01 21.15 35.06
CA VAL A 35 40.12 21.77 34.05
C VAL A 35 40.43 21.23 32.65
N ARG A 36 41.71 20.95 32.36
CA ARG A 36 42.12 20.31 31.11
C ARG A 36 41.61 18.87 31.03
N SER A 37 41.64 18.13 32.13
CA SER A 37 41.09 16.76 32.19
C SER A 37 39.58 16.73 31.93
N MET A 38 38.80 17.65 32.53
CA MET A 38 37.35 17.72 32.26
C MET A 38 37.03 18.07 30.81
N ALA A 39 37.79 19.00 30.20
CA ALA A 39 37.58 19.37 28.80
C ALA A 39 37.83 18.19 27.84
N VAL A 40 38.87 17.39 28.10
CA VAL A 40 39.16 16.19 27.30
C VAL A 40 38.04 15.15 27.46
N VAL A 41 37.58 14.90 28.67
CA VAL A 41 36.47 13.96 28.91
C VAL A 41 35.19 14.41 28.22
N ALA A 42 34.86 15.71 28.27
CA ALA A 42 33.68 16.26 27.59
C ALA A 42 33.77 16.10 26.06
N VAL A 43 34.95 16.38 25.47
CA VAL A 43 35.17 16.20 24.03
C VAL A 43 35.06 14.72 23.64
N VAL A 44 35.67 13.83 24.41
CA VAL A 44 35.58 12.38 24.17
C VAL A 44 34.13 11.93 24.27
N LEU A 45 33.37 12.40 25.26
CA LEU A 45 31.95 12.06 25.42
C LEU A 45 31.11 12.55 24.22
N VAL A 46 31.34 13.78 23.75
CA VAL A 46 30.65 14.33 22.57
C VAL A 46 31.00 13.55 21.32
N VAL A 47 32.26 13.17 21.13
CA VAL A 47 32.69 12.34 19.99
C VAL A 47 32.07 10.95 20.07
N VAL A 48 32.04 10.32 21.25
CA VAL A 48 31.40 9.02 21.45
C VAL A 48 29.89 9.09 21.17
N LEU A 49 29.20 10.13 21.68
CA LEU A 49 27.77 10.34 21.41
C LEU A 49 27.50 10.63 19.94
N ALA A 50 28.37 11.39 19.25
CA ALA A 50 28.27 11.64 17.82
C ALA A 50 28.49 10.35 17.01
N VAL A 51 29.48 9.53 17.38
CA VAL A 51 29.73 8.24 16.72
C VAL A 51 28.56 7.28 16.93
N ILE A 52 27.99 7.21 18.15
CA ILE A 52 26.79 6.40 18.44
C ILE A 52 25.59 6.92 17.64
N GLY A 53 25.40 8.24 17.53
CA GLY A 53 24.31 8.83 16.75
C GLY A 53 24.45 8.66 15.23
N ILE A 54 25.66 8.48 14.71
CA ILE A 54 25.92 8.25 13.27
C ILE A 54 25.86 6.76 12.92
N SER A 55 26.17 5.86 13.86
CA SER A 55 26.15 4.40 13.62
C SER A 55 24.82 3.73 14.00
N GLY A 56 23.98 4.38 14.80
CA GLY A 56 22.60 3.96 15.06
C GLY A 56 21.65 4.54 14.02
N GLY A 57 21.54 3.91 12.85
CA GLY A 57 20.48 4.24 11.91
C GLY A 57 19.12 3.89 12.52
N SER A 58 18.39 4.89 13.00
CA SER A 58 17.00 4.77 13.46
C SER A 58 16.02 4.63 12.29
N GLY A 59 16.38 3.81 11.29
CA GLY A 59 15.48 3.43 10.22
C GLY A 59 14.60 2.27 10.72
N PRO A 60 13.27 2.34 10.55
CA PRO A 60 12.40 1.23 10.92
C PRO A 60 12.77 -0.02 10.10
N ARG A 61 12.60 -1.21 10.70
CA ARG A 61 12.88 -2.49 10.06
C ARG A 61 11.61 -3.03 9.44
N SER A 62 11.53 -2.82 8.14
CA SER A 62 10.60 -3.44 7.23
C SER A 62 10.84 -4.97 7.12
N GLU A 63 9.90 -5.78 7.60
CA GLU A 63 9.80 -7.22 7.46
C GLU A 63 9.01 -7.55 6.19
N ARG A 64 9.46 -8.54 5.40
CA ARG A 64 8.70 -9.00 4.24
C ARG A 64 7.58 -9.94 4.70
N PHE A 65 6.49 -10.05 3.93
CA PHE A 65 5.39 -10.98 4.23
C PHE A 65 5.80 -12.46 4.36
N GLY A 66 7.00 -12.81 3.92
CA GLY A 66 7.47 -14.17 3.78
C GLY A 66 6.95 -14.80 2.48
N ALA A 67 7.66 -15.82 2.00
CA ALA A 67 7.25 -16.57 0.82
C ALA A 67 5.95 -17.33 1.12
N THR A 68 4.95 -17.20 0.25
CA THR A 68 3.73 -18.00 0.33
C THR A 68 3.30 -18.45 -1.06
N ASP A 69 2.79 -19.67 -1.15
CA ASP A 69 2.16 -20.21 -2.35
C ASP A 69 0.66 -19.87 -2.42
N ARG A 70 0.11 -19.16 -1.43
CA ARG A 70 -1.31 -18.81 -1.35
C ARG A 70 -1.54 -17.38 -0.89
N ILE A 71 -2.08 -16.57 -1.79
CA ILE A 71 -2.46 -15.18 -1.55
C ILE A 71 -3.94 -14.98 -1.84
N VAL A 72 -4.66 -14.37 -0.91
CA VAL A 72 -6.07 -13.99 -1.05
C VAL A 72 -6.18 -12.47 -0.92
N LEU A 73 -6.56 -11.83 -2.01
CA LEU A 73 -6.84 -10.41 -2.08
C LEU A 73 -8.34 -10.24 -1.93
N VAL A 74 -8.78 -9.57 -0.87
CA VAL A 74 -10.19 -9.28 -0.59
C VAL A 74 -10.44 -7.81 -0.87
N SER A 75 -11.03 -7.53 -2.02
CA SER A 75 -11.42 -6.18 -2.42
C SER A 75 -12.78 -5.84 -1.82
N VAL A 76 -12.87 -4.72 -1.11
CA VAL A 76 -14.13 -4.23 -0.52
C VAL A 76 -14.40 -2.79 -1.02
N PRO A 77 -14.93 -2.63 -2.24
CA PRO A 77 -15.19 -1.31 -2.82
C PRO A 77 -16.08 -0.43 -1.95
N GLY A 78 -15.54 0.74 -1.56
CA GLY A 78 -16.26 1.72 -0.75
C GLY A 78 -16.29 1.46 0.76
N LEU A 79 -15.47 0.54 1.26
CA LEU A 79 -15.19 0.43 2.69
C LEU A 79 -14.44 1.67 3.21
N ARG A 80 -14.85 2.16 4.38
CA ARG A 80 -14.28 3.35 5.02
C ARG A 80 -13.97 3.08 6.49
N TRP A 81 -13.04 3.85 7.05
CA TRP A 81 -12.72 3.83 8.47
C TRP A 81 -13.93 4.09 9.37
N GLN A 82 -14.87 4.95 8.94
CA GLN A 82 -16.08 5.22 9.71
C GLN A 82 -17.01 4.01 9.80
N ASP A 83 -17.00 3.11 8.81
CA ASP A 83 -17.85 1.92 8.85
C ASP A 83 -17.33 0.93 9.90
N LEU A 84 -16.00 0.75 9.97
CA LEU A 84 -15.30 -0.11 10.94
C LEU A 84 -15.50 0.37 12.38
N VAL A 85 -15.51 1.69 12.62
CA VAL A 85 -15.80 2.24 13.96
C VAL A 85 -17.27 2.07 14.35
N ALA A 86 -18.18 2.08 13.37
CA ALA A 86 -19.62 2.09 13.62
C ALA A 86 -20.26 0.69 13.68
N THR A 87 -19.54 -0.35 13.24
CA THR A 87 -20.08 -1.71 13.07
C THR A 87 -19.11 -2.72 13.65
N ASP A 88 -19.61 -3.67 14.43
CA ASP A 88 -18.83 -4.81 14.92
C ASP A 88 -18.48 -5.75 13.76
N THR A 89 -17.18 -5.93 13.49
CA THR A 89 -16.65 -6.69 12.34
C THR A 89 -15.47 -7.57 12.77
N PRO A 90 -15.71 -8.61 13.57
CA PRO A 90 -14.64 -9.42 14.16
C PRO A 90 -13.72 -10.08 13.13
N ALA A 91 -14.23 -10.49 11.96
CA ALA A 91 -13.40 -11.13 10.95
C ALA A 91 -12.52 -10.13 10.20
N LEU A 92 -13.03 -8.93 9.93
CA LEU A 92 -12.20 -7.83 9.44
C LEU A 92 -11.16 -7.40 10.48
N ASP A 93 -11.53 -7.31 11.75
CA ASP A 93 -10.61 -6.90 12.82
C ASP A 93 -9.39 -7.83 12.92
N GLU A 94 -9.59 -9.14 12.70
CA GLU A 94 -8.49 -10.12 12.64
C GLU A 94 -7.54 -9.89 11.45
N VAL A 95 -8.03 -9.42 10.32
CA VAL A 95 -7.20 -9.08 9.15
C VAL A 95 -6.55 -7.70 9.29
N LEU A 96 -7.25 -6.78 9.96
CA LEU A 96 -6.82 -5.41 10.21
C LEU A 96 -5.91 -5.30 11.45
N LEU A 97 -5.21 -6.37 11.83
CA LEU A 97 -4.14 -6.31 12.84
C LEU A 97 -2.88 -5.60 12.32
N HIS A 98 -2.64 -5.67 11.01
CA HIS A 98 -1.61 -4.89 10.32
C HIS A 98 -2.27 -4.02 9.27
N THR A 99 -2.31 -2.70 9.49
CA THR A 99 -3.09 -1.78 8.64
C THR A 99 -2.30 -0.60 8.17
N ALA A 100 -2.77 0.00 7.09
CA ALA A 100 -2.33 1.31 6.65
C ALA A 100 -3.48 2.08 6.02
N LEU A 101 -3.22 3.38 5.81
CA LEU A 101 -4.00 4.23 4.93
C LEU A 101 -3.67 3.88 3.48
N LEU A 102 -4.69 3.54 2.69
CA LEU A 102 -4.52 3.28 1.26
C LEU A 102 -4.88 4.51 0.43
N SER A 103 -3.91 5.09 -0.25
CA SER A 103 -4.13 6.13 -1.25
C SER A 103 -4.68 5.53 -2.53
N VAL A 104 -5.91 5.89 -2.88
CA VAL A 104 -6.60 5.37 -4.07
C VAL A 104 -6.40 6.25 -5.32
N ARG A 105 -5.53 7.26 -5.25
CA ARG A 105 -5.31 8.21 -6.35
C ARG A 105 -4.84 7.53 -7.64
N SER A 106 -5.68 7.62 -8.66
CA SER A 106 -5.36 7.38 -10.07
C SER A 106 -5.00 8.69 -10.80
N ILE A 107 -5.27 8.76 -12.11
CA ILE A 107 -5.00 9.94 -12.95
C ILE A 107 -6.16 10.95 -12.85
N GLY A 108 -7.40 10.44 -12.78
CA GLY A 108 -8.62 11.24 -12.75
C GLY A 108 -8.87 11.99 -11.44
N PRO A 109 -9.88 12.90 -11.43
CA PRO A 109 -10.35 13.55 -10.20
C PRO A 109 -11.03 12.57 -9.24
N GLU A 110 -11.58 11.49 -9.79
CA GLU A 110 -12.17 10.36 -9.10
C GLU A 110 -11.56 9.09 -9.68
N THR A 111 -11.40 8.07 -8.84
CA THR A 111 -10.91 6.77 -9.26
C THR A 111 -12.09 5.82 -9.39
N SER A 112 -12.40 5.44 -10.63
CA SER A 112 -13.44 4.45 -10.89
C SER A 112 -12.98 3.05 -10.46
N LEU A 113 -13.93 2.13 -10.27
CA LEU A 113 -13.59 0.78 -9.80
C LEU A 113 -12.68 0.04 -10.79
N LEU A 114 -12.97 0.17 -12.09
CA LEU A 114 -12.15 -0.41 -13.14
C LEU A 114 -10.74 0.21 -13.15
N GLU A 115 -10.64 1.53 -13.02
CA GLU A 115 -9.37 2.25 -12.97
C GLU A 115 -8.51 1.81 -11.78
N ALA A 116 -9.13 1.61 -10.60
CA ALA A 116 -8.42 1.13 -9.43
C ALA A 116 -7.85 -0.29 -9.64
N TYR A 117 -8.62 -1.21 -10.23
CA TYR A 117 -8.14 -2.56 -10.51
C TYR A 117 -7.04 -2.59 -11.56
N LEU A 118 -7.16 -1.80 -12.62
CA LEU A 118 -6.10 -1.65 -13.61
C LEU A 118 -4.81 -1.11 -12.96
N THR A 119 -4.93 -0.09 -12.10
CA THR A 119 -3.78 0.50 -11.40
C THR A 119 -3.13 -0.50 -10.44
N LEU A 120 -3.94 -1.25 -9.69
CA LEU A 120 -3.46 -2.32 -8.80
C LEU A 120 -2.68 -3.38 -9.58
N GLY A 121 -3.22 -3.88 -10.70
CA GLY A 121 -2.61 -4.95 -11.49
C GLY A 121 -1.42 -4.50 -12.35
N ALA A 122 -1.36 -3.23 -12.74
CA ALA A 122 -0.24 -2.69 -13.51
C ALA A 122 0.94 -2.26 -12.61
N GLY A 123 0.73 -2.06 -11.31
CA GLY A 123 1.74 -1.48 -10.41
C GLY A 123 2.07 -0.01 -10.75
N ASN A 124 1.26 0.62 -11.59
CA ASN A 124 1.41 2.01 -12.01
C ASN A 124 0.02 2.58 -12.35
N ARG A 125 -0.12 3.90 -12.37
CA ARG A 125 -1.40 4.54 -12.63
C ARG A 125 -1.87 4.27 -14.06
N VAL A 126 -3.04 3.67 -14.16
CA VAL A 126 -3.74 3.42 -15.43
C VAL A 126 -5.02 4.22 -15.39
N THR A 127 -5.44 4.79 -16.52
CA THR A 127 -6.79 5.31 -16.71
C THR A 127 -7.54 4.48 -17.74
N SER A 128 -8.86 4.49 -17.66
CA SER A 128 -9.74 3.85 -18.62
C SER A 128 -10.85 4.82 -18.99
N SER A 129 -11.35 4.73 -20.22
CA SER A 129 -12.57 5.45 -20.55
C SER A 129 -13.73 4.85 -19.73
N ASP A 130 -14.36 5.64 -18.87
CA ASP A 130 -15.37 5.21 -17.87
C ASP A 130 -16.60 4.46 -18.43
N ASP A 131 -16.70 4.34 -19.76
CA ASP A 131 -17.81 3.71 -20.47
C ASP A 131 -17.57 2.25 -20.89
N VAL A 132 -16.37 1.69 -20.66
CA VAL A 132 -16.11 0.28 -21.01
C VAL A 132 -16.70 -0.63 -19.94
N VAL A 133 -17.96 -1.03 -20.14
CA VAL A 133 -18.50 -2.20 -19.45
C VAL A 133 -17.60 -3.38 -19.80
N ALA A 134 -16.98 -4.00 -18.79
CA ALA A 134 -16.16 -5.18 -18.97
C ALA A 134 -17.03 -6.35 -19.47
N GLU A 135 -17.17 -6.47 -20.79
CA GLU A 135 -17.77 -7.65 -21.41
C GLU A 135 -16.82 -8.82 -21.23
N VAL A 136 -17.29 -9.85 -20.52
CA VAL A 136 -16.49 -11.04 -20.25
C VAL A 136 -16.56 -11.98 -21.44
N ALA A 137 -15.51 -11.97 -22.26
CA ALA A 137 -15.28 -12.93 -23.32
C ALA A 137 -14.79 -14.27 -22.76
N ASP A 138 -15.24 -15.37 -23.37
CA ASP A 138 -14.87 -16.75 -23.01
C ASP A 138 -15.00 -17.07 -21.50
N GLY A 139 -15.88 -16.35 -20.81
CA GLY A 139 -16.15 -16.51 -19.39
C GLY A 139 -15.00 -16.13 -18.44
N ARG A 140 -13.91 -15.51 -18.92
CA ARG A 140 -12.76 -15.13 -18.07
C ARG A 140 -11.84 -14.04 -18.63
N CYS A 141 -12.17 -13.45 -19.77
CA CYS A 141 -11.31 -12.49 -20.45
C CYS A 141 -12.03 -11.15 -20.69
N VAL A 142 -11.30 -10.05 -20.66
CA VAL A 142 -11.81 -8.69 -20.89
C VAL A 142 -10.92 -7.95 -21.92
N PRO A 143 -10.77 -8.48 -23.14
CA PRO A 143 -9.82 -7.94 -24.12
C PRO A 143 -10.12 -6.49 -24.52
N GLY A 144 -11.38 -6.07 -24.48
CA GLY A 144 -11.78 -4.67 -24.73
C GLY A 144 -11.26 -3.70 -23.67
N VAL A 145 -11.31 -4.12 -22.39
CA VAL A 145 -10.74 -3.35 -21.26
C VAL A 145 -9.22 -3.23 -21.41
N LEU A 146 -8.54 -4.34 -21.74
CA LEU A 146 -7.09 -4.33 -21.93
C LEU A 146 -6.67 -3.41 -23.08
N ALA A 147 -7.37 -3.47 -24.21
CA ALA A 147 -7.08 -2.64 -25.38
C ALA A 147 -7.28 -1.14 -25.08
N ASP A 148 -8.37 -0.77 -24.39
CA ASP A 148 -8.62 0.60 -23.95
C ASP A 148 -7.52 1.08 -22.99
N ALA A 149 -7.22 0.29 -21.95
CA ALA A 149 -6.21 0.63 -20.95
C ALA A 149 -4.82 0.83 -21.57
N ARG A 150 -4.43 0.01 -22.55
CA ARG A 150 -3.16 0.17 -23.28
C ARG A 150 -3.14 1.44 -24.13
N GLY A 151 -4.23 1.72 -24.85
CA GLY A 151 -4.36 2.95 -25.63
C GLY A 151 -4.17 4.19 -24.75
N ASN A 152 -4.84 4.24 -23.60
CA ASN A 152 -4.70 5.36 -22.66
C ASN A 152 -3.30 5.44 -22.02
N ALA A 153 -2.70 4.31 -21.65
CA ALA A 153 -1.36 4.29 -21.07
C ALA A 153 -0.28 4.82 -22.04
N ASP A 154 -0.42 4.50 -23.33
CA ASP A 154 0.45 5.01 -24.40
C ASP A 154 0.23 6.50 -24.65
N ASP A 155 -1.03 6.95 -24.70
CA ASP A 155 -1.40 8.35 -24.96
C ASP A 155 -0.99 9.28 -23.80
N ASP A 156 -1.13 8.83 -22.55
CA ASP A 156 -0.81 9.63 -21.36
C ASP A 156 0.67 9.54 -20.93
N LEU A 157 1.49 8.73 -21.63
CA LEU A 157 2.93 8.56 -21.37
C LEU A 157 3.27 8.14 -19.93
N ASN A 158 2.37 7.44 -19.25
CA ASN A 158 2.56 7.04 -17.85
C ASN A 158 3.43 5.79 -17.69
N GLY A 159 3.73 5.08 -18.78
CA GLY A 159 4.54 3.85 -18.75
C GLY A 159 3.88 2.73 -17.94
N ALA A 160 2.55 2.75 -17.84
CA ALA A 160 1.81 1.67 -17.20
C ALA A 160 1.68 0.48 -18.16
N GLU A 161 1.77 -0.72 -17.62
CA GLU A 161 1.64 -1.96 -18.39
C GLU A 161 0.41 -2.73 -17.89
N PRO A 162 -0.81 -2.44 -18.43
CA PRO A 162 -2.00 -3.20 -18.08
C PRO A 162 -1.80 -4.71 -18.27
N GLY A 163 -2.06 -5.46 -17.20
CA GLY A 163 -1.87 -6.91 -17.13
C GLY A 163 -0.48 -7.38 -16.69
N ALA A 164 0.43 -6.48 -16.31
CA ALA A 164 1.79 -6.83 -15.91
C ALA A 164 1.86 -7.83 -14.75
N LEU A 165 1.06 -7.65 -13.69
CA LEU A 165 1.01 -8.60 -12.56
C LEU A 165 0.58 -10.00 -13.03
N GLY A 166 -0.53 -10.10 -13.76
CA GLY A 166 -1.04 -11.39 -14.24
C GLY A 166 -0.07 -12.08 -15.20
N GLU A 167 0.60 -11.31 -16.06
CA GLU A 167 1.63 -11.80 -16.96
C GLU A 167 2.81 -12.41 -16.20
N ARG A 168 3.31 -11.70 -15.17
CA ARG A 168 4.40 -12.21 -14.32
C ARG A 168 4.00 -13.45 -13.54
N LEU A 169 2.79 -13.48 -12.97
CA LEU A 169 2.27 -14.68 -12.30
C LEU A 169 2.18 -15.86 -13.27
N ARG A 170 1.74 -15.63 -14.52
CA ARG A 170 1.70 -16.64 -15.57
C ARG A 170 3.09 -17.17 -15.94
N GLU A 171 4.09 -16.30 -16.09
CA GLU A 171 5.49 -16.68 -16.35
C GLU A 171 6.07 -17.55 -15.22
N LEU A 172 5.69 -17.27 -13.97
CA LEU A 172 6.06 -18.05 -12.79
C LEU A 172 5.25 -19.35 -12.63
N GLY A 173 4.24 -19.58 -13.48
CA GLY A 173 3.34 -20.73 -13.39
C GLY A 173 2.39 -20.68 -12.19
N VAL A 174 2.11 -19.48 -11.68
CA VAL A 174 1.28 -19.23 -10.50
C VAL A 174 -0.17 -19.02 -10.94
N PRO A 175 -1.12 -19.86 -10.49
CA PRO A 175 -2.53 -19.74 -10.90
C PRO A 175 -3.16 -18.42 -10.43
N THR A 176 -4.07 -17.88 -11.24
CA THR A 176 -4.91 -16.73 -10.86
C THR A 176 -6.39 -17.09 -10.88
N ALA A 177 -7.13 -16.59 -9.89
CA ALA A 177 -8.58 -16.72 -9.80
C ALA A 177 -9.22 -15.39 -9.39
N VAL A 178 -10.36 -15.05 -9.98
CA VAL A 178 -11.13 -13.84 -9.65
C VAL A 178 -12.58 -14.21 -9.37
N TYR A 179 -13.10 -13.74 -8.25
CA TYR A 179 -14.48 -13.89 -7.83
C TYR A 179 -15.14 -12.53 -7.61
N GLY A 180 -16.28 -12.28 -8.24
CA GLY A 180 -17.06 -11.05 -8.08
C GLY A 180 -17.34 -10.32 -9.41
N GLY A 181 -17.40 -8.98 -9.37
CA GLY A 181 -17.71 -8.18 -10.55
C GLY A 181 -16.70 -8.34 -11.70
N PRO A 182 -17.13 -8.20 -12.97
CA PRO A 182 -16.24 -8.38 -14.13
C PRO A 182 -15.10 -7.37 -14.19
N ALA A 183 -15.24 -6.18 -13.57
CA ALA A 183 -14.16 -5.21 -13.44
C ALA A 183 -12.96 -5.76 -12.64
N ALA A 184 -13.19 -6.66 -11.69
CA ALA A 184 -12.14 -7.26 -10.87
C ALA A 184 -11.16 -8.12 -11.70
N ILE A 185 -11.58 -8.59 -12.89
CA ILE A 185 -10.69 -9.32 -13.83
C ILE A 185 -9.46 -8.46 -14.17
N ALA A 186 -9.63 -7.14 -14.29
CA ALA A 186 -8.58 -6.21 -14.69
C ALA A 186 -7.37 -6.19 -13.72
N MET A 187 -7.55 -6.61 -12.47
CA MET A 187 -6.47 -6.64 -11.48
C MET A 187 -5.49 -7.81 -11.69
N LEU A 188 -5.99 -8.98 -12.07
CA LEU A 188 -5.18 -10.20 -12.19
C LEU A 188 -5.06 -10.71 -13.63
N MET A 189 -5.64 -9.99 -14.61
CA MET A 189 -5.51 -10.37 -16.02
C MET A 189 -4.05 -10.34 -16.48
N ASP A 190 -3.71 -11.23 -17.40
CA ASP A 190 -2.42 -11.25 -18.08
C ASP A 190 -2.37 -10.29 -19.27
N ALA A 191 -1.28 -10.36 -20.05
CA ALA A 191 -1.08 -9.52 -21.24
C ALA A 191 -2.06 -9.83 -22.40
N ASP A 192 -2.90 -10.86 -22.28
CA ASP A 192 -3.98 -11.18 -23.22
C ASP A 192 -5.36 -10.74 -22.67
N GLY A 193 -5.40 -10.23 -21.44
CA GLY A 193 -6.61 -9.71 -20.80
C GLY A 193 -7.44 -10.82 -20.17
N CYS A 194 -6.82 -11.96 -19.85
CA CYS A 194 -7.46 -13.14 -19.31
C CYS A 194 -6.96 -13.46 -17.90
N VAL A 195 -7.83 -14.04 -17.07
CA VAL A 195 -7.44 -14.70 -15.81
C VAL A 195 -7.53 -16.22 -15.96
N GLY A 196 -6.88 -16.97 -15.06
CA GLY A 196 -6.97 -18.42 -15.05
C GLY A 196 -8.41 -18.90 -14.84
N THR A 197 -9.04 -18.39 -13.77
CA THR A 197 -10.43 -18.70 -13.38
C THR A 197 -11.20 -17.41 -13.09
N TYR A 198 -12.45 -17.34 -13.53
CA TYR A 198 -13.39 -16.28 -13.17
C TYR A 198 -14.75 -16.88 -12.79
N ALA A 199 -15.37 -16.34 -11.74
CA ALA A 199 -16.80 -16.53 -11.46
C ALA A 199 -17.40 -15.29 -10.82
N ALA A 200 -18.69 -15.03 -11.06
CA ALA A 200 -19.38 -13.88 -10.49
C ALA A 200 -19.60 -13.99 -8.97
N GLU A 201 -19.57 -15.21 -8.43
CA GLU A 201 -19.77 -15.50 -7.01
C GLU A 201 -18.56 -16.27 -6.47
N ALA A 202 -18.13 -15.91 -5.27
CA ALA A 202 -17.09 -16.66 -4.56
C ALA A 202 -17.65 -18.00 -4.04
N PRO A 203 -16.86 -19.08 -4.04
CA PRO A 203 -17.26 -20.31 -3.40
C PRO A 203 -17.39 -20.12 -1.89
N GLY A 204 -18.39 -20.77 -1.29
CA GLY A 204 -18.77 -20.57 0.12
C GLY A 204 -17.71 -20.97 1.15
N THR A 205 -16.72 -21.79 0.76
CA THR A 205 -15.54 -22.11 1.57
C THR A 205 -14.30 -22.07 0.67
N LEU A 206 -13.61 -20.94 0.71
CA LEU A 206 -12.37 -20.76 -0.05
C LEU A 206 -11.22 -21.64 0.49
N ALA A 207 -11.25 -22.09 1.75
CA ALA A 207 -10.23 -22.96 2.35
C ALA A 207 -9.89 -24.22 1.55
N ASP A 208 -10.94 -24.90 1.06
CA ASP A 208 -10.86 -26.20 0.40
C ASP A 208 -10.76 -26.05 -1.13
N GLU A 209 -11.05 -24.86 -1.65
CA GLU A 209 -11.18 -24.57 -3.07
C GLU A 209 -10.22 -23.49 -3.60
N ILE A 210 -9.52 -22.73 -2.75
CA ILE A 210 -8.46 -21.82 -3.21
C ILE A 210 -7.28 -22.67 -3.68
N PRO A 211 -7.01 -22.73 -4.99
CA PRO A 211 -5.80 -23.36 -5.46
C PRO A 211 -4.59 -22.60 -4.92
N ALA A 212 -3.43 -23.26 -4.84
CA ALA A 212 -2.18 -22.52 -4.74
C ALA A 212 -2.16 -21.44 -5.84
N GLY A 213 -1.72 -20.24 -5.52
CA GLY A 213 -1.73 -19.08 -6.40
C GLY A 213 -2.26 -17.80 -5.76
N VAL A 214 -2.72 -16.89 -6.62
CA VAL A 214 -3.25 -15.58 -6.25
C VAL A 214 -4.73 -15.51 -6.58
N THR A 215 -5.56 -15.31 -5.57
CA THR A 215 -7.02 -15.22 -5.71
C THR A 215 -7.51 -13.83 -5.32
N LEU A 216 -8.31 -13.20 -6.16
CA LEU A 216 -9.04 -11.97 -5.85
C LEU A 216 -10.51 -12.28 -5.58
N VAL A 217 -11.04 -11.72 -4.49
CA VAL A 217 -12.45 -11.81 -4.10
C VAL A 217 -12.98 -10.39 -3.91
N GLU A 218 -13.90 -9.97 -4.77
CA GLU A 218 -14.59 -8.69 -4.64
C GLU A 218 -15.88 -8.86 -3.82
N LEU A 219 -15.94 -8.19 -2.67
CA LEU A 219 -17.09 -8.14 -1.78
C LEU A 219 -17.76 -6.76 -1.88
N GLY A 220 -18.72 -6.65 -2.80
CA GLY A 220 -19.38 -5.39 -3.14
C GLY A 220 -20.53 -4.95 -2.22
N GLY A 221 -21.11 -3.80 -2.57
CA GLY A 221 -22.35 -3.27 -1.99
C GLY A 221 -22.17 -2.10 -1.03
N LEU A 222 -20.97 -1.82 -0.51
CA LEU A 222 -20.73 -0.58 0.25
C LEU A 222 -20.68 0.65 -0.64
N GLY A 223 -20.22 0.51 -1.89
CA GLY A 223 -20.18 1.63 -2.83
C GLY A 223 -21.52 2.07 -3.41
N THR A 224 -22.61 1.33 -3.18
CA THR A 224 -23.91 1.60 -3.82
C THR A 224 -24.85 2.46 -2.98
N THR A 225 -24.48 2.78 -1.73
CA THR A 225 -25.34 3.54 -0.80
C THR A 225 -24.52 4.31 0.24
N ASP A 226 -24.99 5.50 0.60
CA ASP A 226 -24.47 6.29 1.72
C ASP A 226 -25.38 6.22 2.97
N VAL A 227 -26.49 5.48 2.90
CA VAL A 227 -27.43 5.29 4.00
C VAL A 227 -26.81 4.40 5.08
N ALA A 228 -26.59 4.96 6.27
CA ALA A 228 -25.85 4.30 7.35
C ALA A 228 -26.37 2.90 7.71
N ALA A 229 -27.70 2.71 7.76
CA ALA A 229 -28.30 1.42 8.09
C ALA A 229 -28.05 0.34 7.01
N GLU A 230 -28.09 0.72 5.74
CA GLU A 230 -27.82 -0.17 4.61
C GLU A 230 -26.33 -0.52 4.53
N ARG A 231 -25.46 0.47 4.75
CA ARG A 231 -24.01 0.26 4.85
C ARG A 231 -23.65 -0.71 5.98
N ALA A 232 -24.20 -0.51 7.18
CA ALA A 232 -23.98 -1.41 8.31
C ALA A 232 -24.46 -2.84 8.03
N ALA A 233 -25.61 -3.00 7.34
CA ALA A 233 -26.10 -4.31 6.92
C ALA A 233 -25.19 -4.97 5.86
N ALA A 234 -24.68 -4.21 4.90
CA ALA A 234 -23.71 -4.66 3.91
C ALA A 234 -22.39 -5.07 4.57
N LEU A 235 -21.87 -4.27 5.51
CA LEU A 235 -20.62 -4.57 6.21
C LEU A 235 -20.72 -5.85 7.06
N ARG A 236 -21.83 -6.09 7.76
CA ARG A 236 -22.05 -7.38 8.47
C ARG A 236 -22.20 -8.58 7.54
N ARG A 237 -22.58 -8.38 6.28
CA ARG A 237 -22.58 -9.45 5.28
C ARG A 237 -21.15 -9.73 4.82
N ILE A 238 -20.40 -8.68 4.47
CA ILE A 238 -18.99 -8.75 4.08
C ILE A 238 -18.15 -9.41 5.17
N ASP A 239 -18.32 -9.03 6.43
CA ASP A 239 -17.60 -9.62 7.56
C ASP A 239 -17.87 -11.14 7.71
N ARG A 240 -19.13 -11.57 7.55
CA ARG A 240 -19.48 -13.00 7.52
C ARG A 240 -18.91 -13.74 6.32
N GLU A 241 -18.83 -13.10 5.16
CA GLU A 241 -18.21 -13.66 3.97
C GLU A 241 -16.70 -13.82 4.18
N ILE A 242 -16.02 -12.83 4.78
CA ILE A 242 -14.60 -12.91 5.17
C ILE A 242 -14.36 -14.04 6.18
N ALA A 243 -15.21 -14.16 7.20
CA ALA A 243 -15.14 -15.26 8.17
C ALA A 243 -15.28 -16.63 7.50
N ALA A 244 -16.07 -16.73 6.42
CA ALA A 244 -16.29 -17.97 5.69
C ALA A 244 -15.14 -18.34 4.74
N LEU A 245 -14.23 -17.42 4.42
CA LEU A 245 -13.09 -17.72 3.53
C LEU A 245 -12.13 -18.76 4.13
N ALA A 246 -12.18 -19.00 5.45
CA ALA A 246 -11.52 -20.11 6.15
C ALA A 246 -10.06 -20.32 5.73
N VAL A 247 -9.25 -19.29 5.91
CA VAL A 247 -7.86 -19.19 5.43
C VAL A 247 -6.83 -19.97 6.27
N ASP A 248 -7.29 -20.81 7.21
CA ASP A 248 -6.48 -21.57 8.18
C ASP A 248 -6.46 -23.09 7.92
N GLY A 249 -6.64 -23.50 6.66
CA GLY A 249 -6.57 -24.91 6.23
C GLY A 249 -5.20 -25.56 6.43
N PRO A 250 -5.09 -26.91 6.35
CA PRO A 250 -3.85 -27.64 6.56
C PRO A 250 -2.79 -27.33 5.48
N GLY A 251 -1.77 -26.54 5.85
CA GLY A 251 -0.69 -26.05 4.99
C GLY A 251 0.00 -24.83 5.61
N ALA A 252 1.00 -24.25 4.93
CA ALA A 252 1.41 -22.88 5.23
C ALA A 252 0.17 -21.99 4.97
N GLY A 253 -0.31 -21.25 5.97
CA GLY A 253 -1.54 -20.46 5.85
C GLY A 253 -1.52 -19.48 4.67
N ALA A 254 -2.69 -18.91 4.32
CA ALA A 254 -2.77 -17.91 3.26
C ALA A 254 -2.35 -16.52 3.76
N LEU A 255 -1.64 -15.75 2.91
CA LEU A 255 -1.54 -14.30 3.07
C LEU A 255 -2.87 -13.69 2.65
N VAL A 256 -3.53 -12.95 3.55
CA VAL A 256 -4.81 -12.29 3.25
C VAL A 256 -4.63 -10.80 3.26
N VAL A 257 -4.95 -10.14 2.16
CA VAL A 257 -4.89 -8.67 2.02
C VAL A 257 -6.30 -8.16 1.82
N VAL A 258 -6.83 -7.41 2.77
CA VAL A 258 -8.10 -6.67 2.59
C VAL A 258 -7.75 -5.27 2.10
N LEU A 259 -8.38 -4.83 1.02
CA LEU A 259 -8.16 -3.51 0.43
C LEU A 259 -9.47 -2.87 -0.03
N ALA A 260 -9.58 -1.56 0.13
CA ALA A 260 -10.72 -0.76 -0.31
C ALA A 260 -10.30 0.12 -1.49
N PRO A 261 -10.38 -0.38 -2.74
CA PRO A 261 -9.64 0.22 -3.86
C PRO A 261 -10.24 1.54 -4.36
N VAL A 262 -11.46 1.86 -3.93
CA VAL A 262 -12.19 3.06 -4.32
C VAL A 262 -12.91 3.69 -3.14
N ALA A 263 -13.05 5.00 -3.19
CA ALA A 263 -13.76 5.81 -2.22
C ALA A 263 -14.93 6.55 -2.89
N PRO A 264 -16.09 5.90 -3.03
CA PRO A 264 -17.22 6.50 -3.73
C PRO A 264 -17.75 7.71 -2.96
N PHE A 265 -18.47 8.58 -3.69
CA PHE A 265 -19.17 9.76 -3.19
C PHE A 265 -18.28 10.94 -2.75
N ASP A 266 -17.12 11.14 -3.38
CA ASP A 266 -16.21 12.30 -3.20
C ASP A 266 -15.62 12.48 -1.79
N ARG A 267 -15.55 11.43 -0.98
CA ARG A 267 -15.35 11.60 0.48
C ARG A 267 -13.93 11.43 1.02
N ALA A 268 -12.99 10.84 0.28
CA ALA A 268 -11.57 10.81 0.62
C ALA A 268 -10.76 10.04 -0.44
N GLU A 269 -9.58 10.49 -0.81
CA GLU A 269 -8.64 9.70 -1.64
C GLU A 269 -7.86 8.66 -0.82
N VAL A 270 -8.26 8.45 0.44
CA VAL A 270 -7.58 7.57 1.39
C VAL A 270 -8.59 6.62 2.02
N THR A 271 -8.33 5.32 1.89
CA THR A 271 -9.20 4.23 2.31
C THR A 271 -8.47 3.24 3.23
N VAL A 272 -9.03 2.03 3.38
CA VAL A 272 -8.55 0.98 4.28
C VAL A 272 -7.73 -0.04 3.50
N VAL A 273 -6.60 -0.44 4.06
CA VAL A 273 -5.91 -1.69 3.71
C VAL A 273 -5.43 -2.36 4.99
N GLY A 274 -5.46 -3.69 5.02
CA GLY A 274 -4.81 -4.46 6.05
C GLY A 274 -4.44 -5.86 5.61
N VAL A 275 -3.55 -6.48 6.37
CA VAL A 275 -2.94 -7.76 6.02
C VAL A 275 -2.91 -8.72 7.21
N ARG A 276 -3.32 -9.96 6.95
CA ARG A 276 -3.17 -11.10 7.85
C ARG A 276 -2.11 -12.04 7.30
N ARG A 277 -1.09 -12.33 8.11
CA ARG A 277 -0.02 -13.26 7.74
C ARG A 277 -0.36 -14.71 8.12
N PRO A 278 0.20 -15.71 7.39
CA PRO A 278 0.03 -17.14 7.69
C PRO A 278 0.50 -17.59 9.06
N THR A 279 1.51 -16.91 9.61
CA THR A 279 2.12 -17.21 10.91
C THR A 279 1.86 -16.05 11.85
N PRO A 280 1.44 -16.31 13.10
CA PRO A 280 1.43 -15.26 14.11
C PRO A 280 2.90 -14.86 14.35
N SER A 281 3.27 -13.65 13.94
CA SER A 281 4.19 -12.88 14.78
C SER A 281 3.53 -12.82 16.15
N ASP A 282 4.21 -13.32 17.19
CA ASP A 282 4.08 -13.13 18.65
C ASP A 282 2.95 -12.25 19.30
N GLY A 283 1.83 -12.01 18.64
CA GLY A 283 0.86 -10.96 18.92
C GLY A 283 1.22 -9.57 18.42
N SER A 284 2.34 -9.35 17.71
CA SER A 284 2.72 -7.99 17.28
C SER A 284 1.73 -7.42 16.27
N THR A 285 1.22 -6.22 16.57
CA THR A 285 0.65 -5.31 15.56
C THR A 285 1.79 -4.72 14.74
N GLY A 286 1.61 -4.56 13.43
CA GLY A 286 2.64 -3.98 12.56
C GLY A 286 2.07 -3.04 11.52
N SER A 287 2.91 -2.11 11.07
CA SER A 287 2.56 -1.11 10.08
C SER A 287 2.83 -1.61 8.67
N LEU A 288 2.03 -1.24 7.67
CA LEU A 288 2.36 -1.49 6.27
C LEU A 288 3.19 -0.35 5.69
N VAL A 289 4.23 -0.67 4.94
CA VAL A 289 5.14 0.29 4.33
C VAL A 289 5.05 0.26 2.84
N SER A 290 5.02 1.45 2.29
CA SER A 290 5.17 1.69 0.86
C SER A 290 6.63 1.94 0.50
N PRO A 291 7.24 1.11 -0.36
CA PRO A 291 8.56 1.38 -0.93
C PRO A 291 8.62 2.71 -1.67
N THR A 292 7.53 3.09 -2.34
CA THR A 292 7.46 4.29 -3.18
C THR A 292 7.38 5.58 -2.36
N THR A 293 6.71 5.56 -1.21
CA THR A 293 6.58 6.75 -0.34
C THR A 293 7.55 6.76 0.84
N ARG A 294 8.14 5.60 1.18
CA ARG A 294 9.00 5.38 2.37
C ARG A 294 8.32 5.79 3.67
N ARG A 295 6.98 5.62 3.74
CA ARG A 295 6.17 5.92 4.91
C ARG A 295 5.53 4.65 5.43
N ALA A 296 5.67 4.45 6.74
CA ALA A 296 4.83 3.55 7.51
C ALA A 296 3.39 4.07 7.50
N ASP A 297 2.43 3.15 7.62
CA ASP A 297 0.99 3.38 7.71
C ASP A 297 0.37 4.07 6.49
N TYR A 298 1.09 4.13 5.37
CA TYR A 298 0.61 4.77 4.16
C TYR A 298 1.11 4.03 2.92
N VAL A 299 0.17 3.49 2.15
CA VAL A 299 0.46 2.78 0.90
C VAL A 299 -0.38 3.31 -0.24
N THR A 300 0.06 3.09 -1.47
CA THR A 300 -0.66 3.48 -2.68
C THR A 300 -1.15 2.23 -3.42
N LEU A 301 -2.18 2.37 -4.28
CA LEU A 301 -2.63 1.23 -5.11
C LEU A 301 -1.48 0.59 -5.90
N THR A 302 -0.52 1.38 -6.35
CA THR A 302 0.62 0.91 -7.13
C THR A 302 1.59 0.01 -6.34
N ASP A 303 1.53 0.02 -5.01
CA ASP A 303 2.37 -0.82 -4.17
C ASP A 303 1.86 -2.28 -4.09
N VAL A 304 0.59 -2.55 -4.45
CA VAL A 304 -0.01 -3.88 -4.25
C VAL A 304 0.55 -4.95 -5.21
N ALA A 305 0.70 -4.66 -6.50
CA ALA A 305 1.31 -5.61 -7.45
C ALA A 305 2.73 -6.05 -7.05
N PRO A 306 3.68 -5.13 -6.77
CA PRO A 306 5.01 -5.53 -6.33
C PRO A 306 4.99 -6.29 -5.00
N ALA A 307 4.09 -5.93 -4.07
CA ALA A 307 3.90 -6.69 -2.82
C ALA A 307 3.53 -8.15 -3.07
N VAL A 308 2.55 -8.37 -3.96
CA VAL A 308 2.06 -9.70 -4.31
C VAL A 308 3.19 -10.51 -4.98
N LEU A 309 3.93 -9.90 -5.90
CA LEU A 309 5.06 -10.57 -6.55
C LEU A 309 6.16 -10.95 -5.55
N ALA A 310 6.51 -10.07 -4.62
CA ALA A 310 7.51 -10.35 -3.59
C ALA A 310 7.09 -11.48 -2.62
N ALA A 311 5.79 -11.60 -2.35
CA ALA A 311 5.25 -12.68 -1.53
C ALA A 311 5.25 -14.04 -2.25
N VAL A 312 5.08 -14.05 -3.58
CA VAL A 312 5.11 -15.28 -4.40
C VAL A 312 6.54 -15.70 -4.75
N ASP A 313 7.39 -14.75 -5.11
CA ASP A 313 8.80 -14.96 -5.44
C ASP A 313 9.69 -14.04 -4.59
N PRO A 314 10.27 -14.56 -3.49
CA PRO A 314 11.13 -13.78 -2.60
C PRO A 314 12.42 -13.27 -3.25
N ALA A 315 12.78 -13.78 -4.44
CA ALA A 315 13.88 -13.24 -5.21
C ALA A 315 13.54 -11.87 -5.83
N VAL A 316 12.26 -11.56 -5.97
CA VAL A 316 11.76 -10.23 -6.34
C VAL A 316 11.84 -9.34 -5.10
N ASP A 317 12.80 -8.41 -5.07
CA ASP A 317 12.86 -7.39 -4.03
C ASP A 317 11.93 -6.23 -4.41
N PRO A 318 10.83 -5.97 -3.68
CA PRO A 318 9.89 -4.91 -4.02
C PRO A 318 10.50 -3.51 -3.81
N ALA A 319 11.59 -3.44 -3.02
CA ALA A 319 12.35 -2.23 -2.75
C ALA A 319 13.61 -2.10 -3.63
N ALA A 320 13.90 -3.09 -4.50
CA ALA A 320 15.00 -2.95 -5.44
C ALA A 320 14.66 -1.83 -6.42
N ASP A 321 15.24 -0.66 -6.14
CA ASP A 321 15.47 0.34 -7.15
C ASP A 321 16.17 -0.37 -8.33
N PRO A 322 15.64 -0.31 -9.56
CA PRO A 322 16.32 -0.89 -10.72
C PRO A 322 17.76 -0.35 -10.90
N ALA A 323 18.16 0.69 -10.14
CA ALA A 323 19.48 1.27 -10.12
C ALA A 323 20.36 1.02 -8.86
N ALA A 324 19.93 0.30 -7.81
CA ALA A 324 20.69 0.26 -6.54
C ALA A 324 21.39 -1.07 -6.19
N ASP A 325 22.67 -0.93 -5.80
CA ASP A 325 23.69 -1.94 -5.45
C ASP A 325 23.46 -2.56 -4.05
N PRO A 326 23.59 -3.90 -3.84
CA PRO A 326 23.18 -4.55 -2.60
C PRO A 326 24.34 -4.74 -1.61
N ALA A 327 24.41 -3.90 -0.58
CA ALA A 327 25.21 -4.20 0.62
C ALA A 327 24.70 -3.49 1.88
N ALA A 328 23.94 -4.19 2.74
CA ALA A 328 24.04 -4.11 4.21
C ALA A 328 23.05 -5.06 4.94
N ASP A 329 23.55 -5.65 6.03
CA ASP A 329 22.99 -6.65 6.98
C ASP A 329 23.54 -6.30 8.41
N PRO A 330 23.17 -6.87 9.59
CA PRO A 330 21.89 -7.27 10.24
C PRO A 330 21.59 -6.61 11.65
N ALA A 331 20.33 -6.81 12.14
CA ALA A 331 19.75 -7.05 13.53
C ALA A 331 20.02 -6.09 14.75
N VAL A 332 19.17 -5.80 15.78
CA VAL A 332 17.96 -6.35 16.49
C VAL A 332 17.11 -5.21 17.17
N SER A 333 15.78 -5.38 17.36
CA SER A 333 14.84 -4.91 18.44
C SER A 333 13.39 -4.71 17.90
N ASP A 334 12.39 -5.14 18.68
CA ASP A 334 11.02 -5.48 18.26
C ASP A 334 10.05 -4.29 18.10
N ASP A 335 9.90 -3.79 16.87
CA ASP A 335 8.67 -3.22 16.33
C ASP A 335 8.60 -3.74 14.89
N VAL A 336 7.58 -4.52 14.56
CA VAL A 336 7.49 -5.25 13.28
C VAL A 336 6.77 -4.38 12.26
N GLU A 337 7.50 -3.89 11.27
CA GLU A 337 6.96 -3.17 10.12
C GLU A 337 6.86 -4.17 8.96
N VAL A 338 5.86 -4.08 8.07
CA VAL A 338 5.63 -5.06 6.99
C VAL A 338 5.59 -4.37 5.63
N VAL A 339 6.37 -4.82 4.65
CA VAL A 339 6.43 -4.20 3.32
C VAL A 339 5.29 -4.69 2.44
N LEU A 340 4.40 -3.77 2.02
CA LEU A 340 3.60 -3.92 0.81
C LEU A 340 4.47 -3.56 -0.40
#